data_AF-Q8KNW4-F1
#
_entry.id   AF-Q8KNW4-F1
#
_cell.length_a   1.000
_cell.length_b   1.000
_cell.length_c   1.000
_cell.angle_alpha   90.00
_cell.angle_beta   90.00
_cell.angle_gamma   90.00
#
_symmetry.space_group_name_H-M   'P 1'
#
loop_
_entity.id
_entity.type
_entity.pdbx_description
1 polymer ?
#
loop_
_entity_poly.entity_id
_entity_poly.type
_entity_poly.pdbx_seq_one_letter_code
_entity_poly.pdbx_strand_id
1 'polypeptide(L)'
;MKENINLNSVVFNTLKQYEQAFTIMTFRFTKIDEDFYYTYIDPALVDNMQLSKKHFINRRLQDICINREIFNKMYTYYELAWKNEQSNLYIFNLNTHIYIIYFKKIYVEKEKEVVQGHCIPINPNSELLSALDIPIVHRFDFI
;
A
#
# COMPACT_ATOMS: atom_id res chain seq x y z
N MET A 1 18.61 -15.95 -30.36
CA MET A 1 18.73 -16.25 -28.91
C MET A 1 17.68 -15.39 -28.21
N LYS A 2 16.64 -15.96 -27.58
CA LYS A 2 15.67 -15.14 -26.81
C LYS A 2 16.34 -14.76 -25.49
N GLU A 3 16.54 -13.47 -25.25
CA GLU A 3 16.97 -13.00 -23.95
C GLU A 3 15.90 -13.34 -22.93
N ASN A 4 16.30 -14.00 -21.85
CA ASN A 4 15.39 -14.35 -20.76
C ASN A 4 15.20 -13.09 -19.91
N ILE A 5 14.20 -12.28 -20.26
CA ILE A 5 13.90 -11.05 -19.53
C ILE A 5 13.34 -11.43 -18.16
N ASN A 6 14.07 -11.11 -17.10
CA ASN A 6 13.56 -11.21 -15.74
C ASN A 6 12.59 -10.04 -15.50
N LEU A 7 11.29 -10.32 -15.63
CA LEU A 7 10.22 -9.34 -15.46
C LEU A 7 10.26 -8.66 -14.08
N ASN A 8 10.62 -9.40 -13.01
CA ASN A 8 10.72 -8.83 -11.66
C ASN A 8 11.81 -7.76 -11.58
N SER A 9 12.95 -8.01 -12.22
CA SER A 9 14.04 -7.02 -12.29
C SER A 9 13.65 -5.78 -13.07
N VAL A 10 12.90 -5.94 -14.17
CA VAL A 10 12.39 -4.80 -14.96
C VAL A 10 11.44 -3.96 -14.12
N VAL A 11 10.43 -4.58 -13.51
CA VAL A 11 9.44 -3.91 -12.67
C VAL A 11 10.11 -3.19 -11.49
N PHE A 12 11.03 -3.85 -10.80
CA PHE A 12 11.76 -3.24 -9.68
C PHE A 12 12.59 -2.03 -10.12
N ASN A 13 13.28 -2.13 -11.25
CA ASN A 13 14.04 -1.00 -11.79
C ASN A 13 13.14 0.17 -12.20
N THR A 14 11.98 -0.10 -12.79
CA THR A 14 10.98 0.92 -13.13
C THR A 14 10.45 1.61 -11.87
N LEU A 15 10.10 0.86 -10.81
CA LEU A 15 9.66 1.42 -9.54
C LEU A 15 10.76 2.29 -8.90
N LYS A 16 12.01 1.84 -8.93
CA LYS A 16 13.16 2.60 -8.42
C LYS A 16 13.39 3.90 -9.20
N GLN A 17 13.24 3.88 -10.52
CA GLN A 17 13.34 5.10 -11.35
C GLN A 17 12.18 6.06 -11.03
N TYR A 18 10.98 5.54 -10.82
CA TYR A 18 9.83 6.34 -10.41
C TYR A 18 10.04 6.99 -9.03
N GLU A 19 10.55 6.23 -8.05
CA GLU A 19 10.94 6.73 -6.71
C GLU A 19 11.93 7.91 -6.78
N GLN A 20 12.80 7.95 -7.80
CA GLN A 20 13.79 9.03 -7.98
C GLN A 20 13.19 10.29 -8.61
N ALA A 21 12.17 10.13 -9.44
CA ALA A 21 11.58 11.22 -10.22
C ALA A 21 10.33 11.83 -9.56
N PHE A 22 9.62 11.07 -8.72
CA PHE A 22 8.35 11.46 -8.14
C PHE A 22 8.31 11.20 -6.63
N THR A 23 7.61 12.07 -5.90
CA THR A 23 7.35 11.83 -4.48
C THR A 23 6.34 10.69 -4.35
N ILE A 24 6.77 9.56 -3.83
CA ILE A 24 5.90 8.44 -3.47
C ILE A 24 5.37 8.66 -2.07
N MET A 25 4.05 8.57 -1.92
CA MET A 25 3.41 8.58 -0.61
C MET A 25 3.58 7.22 0.06
N THR A 26 3.80 7.21 1.35
CA THR A 26 4.15 6.02 2.13
C THR A 26 3.36 5.96 3.42
N PHE A 27 3.21 4.74 3.92
CA PHE A 27 2.73 4.46 5.27
C PHE A 27 3.53 3.31 5.85
N ARG A 28 3.52 3.15 7.16
CA ARG A 28 4.18 2.03 7.84
C ARG A 28 3.23 1.36 8.79
N PHE A 29 3.35 0.05 8.87
CA PHE A 29 2.68 -0.75 9.87
C PHE A 29 3.62 -1.78 10.49
N THR A 30 3.25 -2.25 11.66
CA THR A 30 3.93 -3.32 12.39
C THR A 30 2.89 -4.31 12.88
N LYS A 31 3.30 -5.58 13.06
CA LYS A 31 2.45 -6.59 13.66
C LYS A 31 2.73 -6.65 15.16
N ILE A 32 1.68 -6.59 15.97
CA ILE A 32 1.74 -6.81 17.42
C ILE A 32 0.70 -7.87 17.73
N ASP A 33 1.17 -8.99 18.28
CA ASP A 33 0.40 -10.23 18.43
C ASP A 33 -0.18 -10.68 17.08
N GLU A 34 -1.50 -10.62 16.90
CA GLU A 34 -2.20 -10.98 15.66
C GLU A 34 -2.80 -9.78 14.92
N ASP A 35 -2.50 -8.55 15.34
CA ASP A 35 -3.07 -7.34 14.73
C ASP A 35 -2.00 -6.46 14.08
N PHE A 36 -2.40 -5.74 13.03
CA PHE A 36 -1.56 -4.75 12.37
C PHE A 36 -1.88 -3.34 12.84
N TYR A 37 -0.83 -2.59 13.18
CA TYR A 37 -0.92 -1.23 13.69
C TYR A 37 -0.15 -0.28 12.78
N TYR A 38 -0.78 0.84 12.39
CA TYR A 38 -0.06 1.88 11.66
C TYR A 38 0.85 2.67 12.60
N THR A 39 2.11 2.78 12.23
CA THR A 39 3.14 3.53 12.97
C THR A 39 3.49 4.84 12.28
N TYR A 40 3.18 4.95 10.98
CA TYR A 40 3.45 6.13 10.17
C TYR A 40 2.47 6.21 9.00
N ILE A 41 2.15 7.43 8.58
CA ILE A 41 1.44 7.70 7.33
C ILE A 41 1.86 9.10 6.83
N ASP A 42 2.14 9.20 5.54
CA ASP A 42 2.50 10.47 4.91
C ASP A 42 1.31 11.45 4.96
N PRO A 43 1.53 12.73 5.29
CA PRO A 43 0.47 13.73 5.34
C PRO A 43 -0.32 13.84 4.03
N ALA A 44 0.36 13.83 2.88
CA ALA A 44 -0.29 13.88 1.57
C ALA A 44 -1.22 12.68 1.32
N LEU A 45 -0.89 11.50 1.87
CA LEU A 45 -1.76 10.34 1.76
C LEU A 45 -3.00 10.53 2.63
N VAL A 46 -2.83 10.97 3.88
CA VAL A 46 -3.93 11.28 4.80
C VAL A 46 -4.89 12.31 4.20
N ASP A 47 -4.34 13.36 3.58
CA ASP A 47 -5.12 14.43 2.96
C ASP A 47 -5.92 13.91 1.77
N ASN A 48 -5.34 13.04 0.93
CA ASN A 48 -6.04 12.37 -0.16
C ASN A 48 -7.17 11.46 0.33
N MET A 49 -7.00 10.83 1.50
CA MET A 49 -8.05 10.03 2.12
C MET A 49 -9.14 10.89 2.79
N GLN A 50 -8.96 12.21 2.89
CA GLN A 50 -9.82 13.12 3.66
C GLN A 50 -9.99 12.67 5.11
N LEU A 51 -8.90 12.22 5.71
CA LEU A 51 -8.83 11.74 7.08
C LEU A 51 -7.80 12.56 7.87
N SER A 52 -7.55 12.19 9.12
CA SER A 52 -6.54 12.81 9.96
C SER A 52 -5.53 11.77 10.40
N LYS A 53 -4.27 12.16 10.60
CA LYS A 53 -3.20 11.27 11.08
C LYS A 53 -3.60 10.54 12.38
N LYS A 54 -4.40 11.18 13.24
CA LYS A 54 -4.91 10.59 14.50
C LYS A 54 -5.84 9.38 14.29
N HIS A 55 -6.42 9.24 13.09
CA HIS A 55 -7.25 8.10 12.73
C HIS A 55 -6.39 6.87 12.38
N PHE A 56 -5.10 7.05 12.07
CA PHE A 56 -4.22 5.94 11.69
C PHE A 56 -3.22 5.56 12.78
N ILE A 57 -2.48 6.54 13.30
CA ILE A 57 -1.33 6.24 14.16
C ILE A 57 -1.76 5.54 15.44
N ASN A 58 -1.09 4.41 15.74
CA ASN A 58 -1.38 3.52 16.87
C ASN A 58 -2.82 2.95 16.86
N ARG A 59 -3.47 2.92 15.70
CA ARG A 59 -4.76 2.25 15.50
C ARG A 59 -4.57 0.93 14.78
N ARG A 60 -5.41 -0.04 15.14
CA ARG A 60 -5.43 -1.35 14.47
C ARG A 60 -6.10 -1.23 13.12
N LEU A 61 -5.70 -2.09 12.18
CA LEU A 61 -6.37 -2.19 10.89
C LEU A 61 -7.89 -2.40 11.04
N GLN A 62 -8.32 -3.24 11.99
CA GLN A 62 -9.74 -3.49 12.27
C GLN A 62 -10.49 -2.27 12.82
N ASP A 63 -9.79 -1.36 13.51
CA ASP A 63 -10.40 -0.13 14.02
C ASP A 63 -10.55 0.91 12.90
N ILE A 64 -9.80 0.76 11.82
CA ILE A 64 -9.78 1.71 10.69
C ILE A 64 -10.72 1.27 9.57
N CYS A 65 -10.67 -0.01 9.19
CA CYS A 65 -11.50 -0.59 8.14
C CYS A 65 -12.83 -1.09 8.71
N ILE A 66 -13.91 -0.34 8.51
CA ILE A 66 -15.25 -0.72 8.97
C ILE A 66 -15.85 -1.79 8.05
N ASN A 67 -15.54 -1.72 6.76
CA ASN A 67 -16.01 -2.72 5.80
C ASN A 67 -15.22 -4.03 5.95
N ARG A 68 -15.91 -5.12 6.30
CA ARG A 68 -15.31 -6.43 6.58
C ARG A 68 -14.63 -7.06 5.37
N GLU A 69 -15.16 -6.84 4.16
CA GLU A 69 -14.55 -7.36 2.94
C GLU A 69 -13.20 -6.70 2.68
N ILE A 70 -13.16 -5.36 2.79
CA ILE A 70 -11.94 -4.57 2.64
C ILE A 70 -10.95 -4.90 3.76
N PHE A 71 -11.42 -5.03 5.00
CA PHE A 71 -10.59 -5.47 6.12
C PHE A 71 -9.91 -6.81 5.82
N ASN A 72 -10.67 -7.83 5.42
CA ASN A 72 -10.12 -9.16 5.13
C ASN A 72 -9.07 -9.11 4.01
N LYS A 73 -9.35 -8.32 2.96
CA LYS A 73 -8.46 -8.15 1.81
C LYS A 73 -7.16 -7.45 2.21
N MET A 74 -7.25 -6.33 2.93
CA MET A 74 -6.09 -5.59 3.44
C MET A 74 -5.28 -6.42 4.43
N TYR A 75 -5.95 -7.14 5.33
CA TYR A 75 -5.31 -8.03 6.30
C TYR A 75 -4.50 -9.12 5.59
N THR A 76 -5.08 -9.75 4.55
CA THR A 76 -4.37 -10.74 3.72
C THR A 76 -3.12 -10.14 3.08
N TYR A 77 -3.22 -8.93 2.54
CA TYR A 77 -2.06 -8.24 1.93
C TYR A 77 -0.97 -7.93 2.95
N TYR A 78 -1.38 -7.51 4.16
CA TYR A 78 -0.45 -7.17 5.23
C TYR A 78 0.24 -8.42 5.80
N GLU A 79 -0.49 -9.53 5.96
CA GLU A 79 0.08 -10.84 6.32
C GLU A 79 1.12 -11.32 5.31
N LEU A 80 0.81 -11.26 4.02
CA LEU A 80 1.75 -11.68 2.97
C LEU A 80 3.02 -10.81 2.96
N ALA A 81 2.85 -9.49 3.10
CA ALA A 81 3.98 -8.57 3.21
C ALA A 81 4.80 -8.81 4.49
N TRP A 82 4.14 -9.10 5.62
CA TRP A 82 4.78 -9.38 6.90
C TRP A 82 5.51 -10.73 6.93
N LYS A 83 5.08 -11.74 6.17
CA LYS A 83 5.83 -13.00 6.03
C LYS A 83 6.96 -12.91 5.02
N ASN A 84 7.11 -11.77 4.34
CA ASN A 84 8.02 -11.59 3.21
C ASN A 84 7.74 -12.59 2.07
N GLU A 85 6.51 -13.11 2.01
CA GLU A 85 6.18 -14.21 1.10
C GLU A 85 5.97 -13.72 -0.32
N GLN A 86 5.62 -12.45 -0.54
CA GLN A 86 5.59 -11.84 -1.88
C GLN A 86 5.78 -10.31 -1.85
N SER A 87 6.68 -9.78 -2.69
CA SER A 87 6.76 -8.36 -3.04
C SER A 87 5.70 -8.03 -4.09
N ASN A 88 4.43 -8.08 -3.69
CA ASN A 88 3.32 -7.89 -4.61
C ASN A 88 3.02 -6.41 -4.85
N LEU A 89 2.74 -6.10 -6.11
CA LEU A 89 2.09 -4.87 -6.52
C LEU A 89 0.58 -5.09 -6.44
N TYR A 90 -0.09 -4.28 -5.64
CA TYR A 90 -1.53 -4.27 -5.48
C TYR A 90 -2.09 -3.01 -6.10
N ILE A 91 -3.26 -3.12 -6.71
CA ILE A 91 -3.99 -1.95 -7.17
C ILE A 91 -5.07 -1.65 -6.15
N PHE A 92 -5.09 -0.42 -5.68
CA PHE A 92 -6.00 0.06 -4.67
C PHE A 92 -6.71 1.29 -5.20
N ASN A 93 -8.02 1.19 -5.44
CA ASN A 93 -8.82 2.31 -5.89
C ASN A 93 -9.51 2.94 -4.68
N LEU A 94 -9.12 4.15 -4.31
CA LEU A 94 -9.73 4.93 -3.25
C LEU A 94 -10.51 6.10 -3.83
N ASN A 95 -11.84 6.01 -3.79
CA ASN A 95 -12.75 6.98 -4.40
C ASN A 95 -12.44 7.19 -5.91
N THR A 96 -11.84 8.33 -6.27
CA THR A 96 -11.45 8.69 -7.64
C THR A 96 -9.94 8.52 -7.90
N HIS A 97 -9.17 8.11 -6.89
CA HIS A 97 -7.73 7.97 -6.98
C HIS A 97 -7.36 6.49 -7.03
N ILE A 98 -6.58 6.11 -8.03
CA ILE A 98 -6.06 4.76 -8.14
C ILE A 98 -4.60 4.80 -7.70
N TYR A 99 -4.23 3.86 -6.84
CA TYR A 99 -2.88 3.67 -6.34
C TYR A 99 -2.36 2.31 -6.75
N ILE A 100 -1.10 2.26 -7.18
CA ILE A 100 -0.30 1.05 -7.12
C ILE A 100 0.40 1.04 -5.77
N ILE A 101 0.20 -0.02 -5.00
CA ILE A 101 0.81 -0.21 -3.69
C ILE A 101 1.78 -1.38 -3.76
N TYR A 102 3.03 -1.18 -3.35
CA TYR A 102 3.92 -2.28 -3.01
C TYR A 102 4.41 -2.15 -1.57
N PHE A 103 4.76 -3.29 -1.00
CA PHE A 103 5.25 -3.38 0.37
C PHE A 103 6.72 -3.71 0.41
N LYS A 104 7.43 -3.08 1.34
CA LYS A 104 8.84 -3.33 1.61
C LYS A 104 9.06 -3.43 3.11
N LYS A 105 9.61 -4.56 3.56
CA LYS A 105 10.12 -4.68 4.93
C LYS A 105 11.34 -3.78 5.12
N ILE A 106 11.33 -3.01 6.20
CA ILE A 106 12.43 -2.13 6.60
C ILE A 106 12.63 -2.22 8.11
N TYR A 107 13.81 -1.82 8.57
CA TYR A 107 14.13 -1.67 9.99
C TYR A 107 14.16 -0.19 10.35
N VAL A 108 13.47 0.20 11.42
CA VAL A 108 13.40 1.58 11.91
C VAL A 108 13.91 1.63 13.34
N GLU A 109 14.68 2.68 13.67
CA GLU A 109 15.11 3.04 15.03
C GLU A 109 15.65 1.86 15.88
N LYS A 110 16.76 1.25 15.44
CA LYS A 110 17.46 0.17 16.15
C LYS A 110 16.63 -1.11 16.30
N GLU A 111 16.36 -1.77 15.17
CA GLU A 111 15.88 -3.17 15.06
C GLU A 111 14.37 -3.41 15.06
N LYS A 112 13.50 -2.39 15.15
CA LYS A 112 12.06 -2.65 15.00
C LYS A 112 11.72 -2.92 13.52
N GLU A 113 11.35 -4.17 13.24
CA GLU A 113 10.84 -4.57 11.94
C GLU A 113 9.48 -3.92 11.67
N VAL A 114 9.37 -3.24 10.55
CA VAL A 114 8.12 -2.66 10.06
C VAL A 114 7.98 -2.94 8.56
N VAL A 115 6.75 -2.91 8.08
CA VAL A 115 6.48 -2.91 6.65
C VAL A 115 6.13 -1.49 6.23
N GLN A 116 6.83 -0.99 5.21
CA GLN A 116 6.49 0.25 4.53
C GLN A 116 5.67 -0.05 3.28
N GLY A 117 4.45 0.48 3.23
CA GLY A 117 3.64 0.55 2.02
C GLY A 117 4.01 1.78 1.21
N HIS A 118 4.22 1.61 -0.09
CA HIS A 118 4.53 2.65 -1.04
C HIS A 118 3.36 2.82 -2.00
N CYS A 119 2.67 3.96 -1.93
CA CYS A 119 1.48 4.31 -2.70
C CYS A 119 1.84 5.24 -3.87
N ILE A 120 1.83 4.69 -5.07
CA ILE A 120 2.05 5.43 -6.32
C ILE A 120 0.69 5.82 -6.90
N PRO A 121 0.34 7.12 -6.94
CA PRO A 121 -0.87 7.55 -7.63
C PRO A 121 -0.71 7.32 -9.13
N ILE A 122 -1.72 6.74 -9.76
CA ILE A 122 -1.77 6.55 -11.21
C ILE A 122 -2.98 7.26 -11.80
N ASN A 123 -2.82 7.74 -13.04
CA ASN A 123 -3.88 8.45 -13.73
C ASN A 123 -5.03 7.47 -14.07
N PRO A 124 -6.26 7.71 -13.59
CA PRO A 124 -7.40 6.85 -13.88
C PRO A 124 -7.75 6.77 -15.38
N ASN A 125 -7.33 7.77 -16.17
CA ASN A 125 -7.51 7.79 -17.62
C ASN A 125 -6.44 7.00 -18.39
N SER A 126 -5.58 6.23 -17.73
CA SER A 126 -4.62 5.37 -18.42
C SER A 126 -5.32 4.15 -19.02
N GLU A 127 -5.04 3.83 -20.29
CA GLU A 127 -5.59 2.67 -21.01
C GLU A 127 -5.34 1.34 -20.27
N LEU A 128 -4.32 1.30 -19.42
CA LEU A 128 -3.96 0.14 -18.60
C LEU A 128 -5.03 -0.21 -17.56
N LEU A 129 -5.80 0.77 -17.08
CA LEU A 129 -6.76 0.60 -16.00
C LEU A 129 -8.17 0.31 -16.50
N SER A 130 -8.52 0.74 -17.71
CA SER A 130 -9.81 0.42 -18.34
C SER A 130 -10.05 -1.07 -18.56
N ALA A 131 -9.00 -1.89 -18.53
CA ALA A 131 -9.07 -3.35 -18.70
C ALA A 131 -9.16 -4.14 -17.39
N LEU A 132 -9.04 -3.48 -16.23
CA LEU A 132 -8.98 -4.13 -14.93
C LEU A 132 -10.25 -3.85 -14.12
N ASP A 133 -10.95 -4.92 -13.72
CA ASP A 133 -12.07 -4.83 -12.77
C ASP A 133 -11.52 -4.63 -11.34
N ILE A 134 -11.12 -3.39 -11.05
CA ILE A 134 -10.53 -3.01 -9.77
C ILE A 134 -11.67 -2.58 -8.84
N PRO A 135 -11.96 -3.32 -7.76
CA PRO A 135 -13.01 -2.94 -6.83
C PRO A 135 -12.71 -1.57 -6.22
N ILE A 136 -13.71 -0.70 -6.24
CA ILE A 136 -13.65 0.64 -5.69
C ILE A 136 -13.80 0.54 -4.18
N VAL A 137 -12.82 1.09 -3.47
CA VAL A 137 -12.87 1.29 -2.03
C VAL A 137 -13.23 2.75 -1.79
N HIS A 138 -14.20 2.99 -0.93
CA HIS A 138 -14.71 4.32 -0.64
C HIS A 138 -14.16 4.84 0.69
N ARG A 139 -14.16 6.17 0.86
CA ARG A 139 -13.81 6.79 2.16
C ARG A 139 -14.61 6.18 3.32
N PHE A 140 -15.90 5.95 3.14
CA PHE A 140 -16.80 5.45 4.19
C PHE A 140 -16.59 3.98 4.54
N ASP A 141 -15.75 3.26 3.79
CA ASP A 141 -15.27 1.94 4.21
C ASP A 141 -14.25 2.06 5.36
N PHE A 142 -13.84 3.29 5.68
CA PHE A 142 -12.99 3.66 6.81
C PHE A 142 -13.72 4.59 7.80
N ILE A 143 -13.22 4.61 9.04
CA ILE A 143 -13.65 5.49 10.17
C ILE A 143 -13.82 6.98 9.83
#